data_AF-A0A9P4JB84-F1
#
_entry.id   AF-A0A9P4JB84-F1
#
_cell.length_a   1.000
_cell.length_b   1.000
_cell.length_c   1.000
_cell.angle_alpha   90.00
_cell.angle_beta   90.00
_cell.angle_gamma   90.00
#
_symmetry.space_group_name_H-M   'P 1'
#
loop_
_entity.id
_entity.type
_entity.pdbx_description
1 polymer ?
#
loop_
_entity_poly.entity_id
_entity_poly.type
_entity_poly.pdbx_seq_one_letter_code
_entity_poly.pdbx_strand_id
1 'polypeptide(L)'
;MLPKSTQRQIAKPKHVASHAAQARKTSLTKTKTGFLHLPGELRNQIYGYYYHECGNRVQIAARGSPVLRSAPKGFIKLGGGIMDPDKPLKDYWSESSPSFTFTLRMPRKLGNYNRADGASTKWASSFSALLPVCKQVNMEVTALLYQNTTFIFDAPNRITNFLTIVPPSSLSNITKLNLQYATRGQPNLSKDVIWNTKHIGSWRRACRLVTKKVPKLQHLEICVHLNDMPNFNPKADWVAPLLQFRRLTTPPKPRTEEASNNEQSLTTSFKPVLKTVKIALTSRYSQRDFFVQPELQRASEDLHVLFGYAISRIILGFPLEVAMDKFRQAWMDKYVRWQYHLSFCAYTR
;
A
#
# COMPACT_ATOMS: atom_id res chain seq x y z
N MET A 1 4.94 56.62 15.21
CA MET A 1 4.33 57.64 14.34
C MET A 1 5.19 57.75 13.09
N LEU A 2 4.67 57.30 11.94
CA LEU A 2 5.36 57.28 10.63
C LEU A 2 4.44 57.97 9.60
N PRO A 3 5.00 58.76 8.66
CA PRO A 3 4.20 59.69 7.86
C PRO A 3 3.51 59.00 6.67
N LYS A 4 2.30 59.49 6.39
CA LYS A 4 1.43 59.06 5.28
C LYS A 4 2.01 59.53 3.94
N SER A 5 2.20 58.60 3.01
CA SER A 5 2.60 58.89 1.62
C SER A 5 1.39 59.28 0.77
N THR A 6 1.43 60.50 0.24
CA THR A 6 0.48 61.12 -0.68
C THR A 6 0.47 60.43 -2.04
N GLN A 7 -0.65 59.82 -2.44
CA GLN A 7 -0.88 59.31 -3.80
C GLN A 7 -1.39 60.45 -4.72
N ARG A 8 -0.63 60.77 -5.77
CA ARG A 8 -1.04 61.62 -6.88
C ARG A 8 -2.03 60.87 -7.78
N GLN A 9 -3.22 61.43 -7.97
CA GLN A 9 -4.18 60.98 -8.97
C GLN A 9 -3.80 61.56 -10.33
N ILE A 10 -3.57 60.69 -11.32
CA ILE A 10 -3.38 61.06 -12.72
C ILE A 10 -4.73 60.95 -13.42
N ALA A 11 -5.22 62.07 -13.94
CA ALA A 11 -6.46 62.17 -14.70
C ALA A 11 -6.34 61.42 -16.04
N LYS A 12 -7.33 60.58 -16.35
CA LYS A 12 -7.44 59.88 -17.64
C LYS A 12 -8.13 60.77 -18.68
N PRO A 13 -7.65 60.82 -19.93
CA PRO A 13 -8.34 61.52 -21.01
C PRO A 13 -9.60 60.76 -21.45
N LYS A 14 -10.68 61.53 -21.67
CA LYS A 14 -11.94 61.08 -22.26
C LYS A 14 -11.72 60.76 -23.73
N HIS A 15 -11.78 59.47 -24.09
CA HIS A 15 -11.83 59.05 -25.48
C HIS A 15 -13.26 59.20 -26.02
N VAL A 16 -13.38 59.99 -27.08
CA VAL A 16 -14.60 60.23 -27.86
C VAL A 16 -14.99 58.96 -28.59
N ALA A 17 -16.25 58.58 -28.48
CA ALA A 17 -16.85 57.43 -29.14
C ALA A 17 -17.07 57.71 -30.63
N SER A 18 -16.33 57.03 -31.50
CA SER A 18 -16.66 56.92 -32.92
C SER A 18 -17.51 55.66 -33.13
N HIS A 19 -18.81 55.86 -33.34
CA HIS A 19 -19.74 54.83 -33.82
C HIS A 19 -19.44 54.51 -35.29
N ALA A 20 -18.54 53.54 -35.52
CA ALA A 20 -18.42 52.87 -36.81
C ALA A 20 -19.19 51.55 -36.73
N ALA A 21 -20.34 51.50 -37.41
CA ALA A 21 -21.14 50.30 -37.60
C ALA A 21 -20.37 49.29 -38.46
N GLN A 22 -19.50 48.51 -37.82
CA GLN A 22 -18.91 47.32 -38.42
C GLN A 22 -19.94 46.19 -38.37
N ALA A 23 -20.40 45.79 -39.56
CA ALA A 23 -21.16 44.58 -39.81
C ALA A 23 -20.50 43.41 -39.06
N ARG A 24 -21.16 42.93 -38.00
CA ARG A 24 -20.77 41.74 -37.25
C ARG A 24 -20.90 40.53 -38.16
N LYS A 25 -19.81 40.19 -38.86
CA LYS A 25 -19.57 38.80 -39.27
C LYS A 25 -19.62 37.97 -38.00
N THR A 26 -20.68 37.21 -37.82
CA THR A 26 -20.79 36.14 -36.83
C THR A 26 -19.74 35.10 -37.17
N SER A 27 -18.47 35.37 -36.81
CA SER A 27 -17.44 34.36 -36.84
C SER A 27 -17.92 33.26 -35.89
N LEU A 28 -18.26 32.10 -36.43
CA LEU A 28 -18.40 30.86 -35.67
C LEU A 28 -17.14 30.76 -34.82
N THR A 29 -17.25 31.16 -33.56
CA THR A 29 -16.16 31.07 -32.60
C THR A 29 -15.88 29.60 -32.50
N LYS A 30 -14.77 29.13 -33.09
CA LYS A 30 -14.32 27.75 -32.99
C LYS A 30 -14.32 27.41 -31.51
N THR A 31 -15.32 26.65 -31.09
CA THR A 31 -15.45 26.19 -29.72
C THR A 31 -14.20 25.37 -29.46
N LYS A 32 -13.37 25.84 -28.53
CA LYS A 32 -12.14 25.16 -28.19
C LYS A 32 -12.51 23.83 -27.53
N THR A 33 -12.60 22.77 -28.32
CA THR A 33 -12.76 21.39 -27.84
C THR A 33 -11.45 20.92 -27.23
N GLY A 34 -11.24 21.25 -25.96
CA GLY A 34 -10.12 20.73 -25.15
C GLY A 34 -10.57 19.61 -24.21
N PHE A 35 -9.62 18.87 -23.63
CA PHE A 35 -9.91 17.79 -22.67
C PHE A 35 -10.84 18.21 -21.52
N LEU A 36 -10.69 19.43 -20.99
CA LEU A 36 -11.55 19.96 -19.92
C LEU A 36 -12.98 20.29 -20.37
N HIS A 37 -13.24 20.36 -21.67
CA HIS A 37 -14.59 20.55 -22.23
C HIS A 37 -15.32 19.22 -22.43
N LEU A 38 -14.65 18.08 -22.26
CA LEU A 38 -15.31 16.78 -22.22
C LEU A 38 -16.24 16.70 -21.00
N PRO A 39 -17.43 16.08 -21.12
CA PRO A 39 -18.26 15.72 -19.97
C PRO A 39 -17.45 14.96 -18.91
N GLY A 40 -17.84 15.12 -17.64
CA GLY A 40 -17.14 14.51 -16.51
C GLY A 40 -17.09 12.99 -16.61
N GLU A 41 -18.11 12.38 -17.22
CA GLU A 41 -18.23 10.96 -17.49
C GLU A 41 -17.12 10.46 -18.42
N LEU A 42 -16.87 11.16 -19.53
CA LEU A 42 -15.81 10.81 -20.47
C LEU A 42 -14.43 11.00 -19.85
N ARG A 43 -14.23 12.06 -19.06
CA ARG A 43 -12.97 12.23 -18.31
C ARG A 43 -12.74 11.08 -17.32
N ASN A 44 -13.78 10.67 -16.59
CA ASN A 44 -13.73 9.54 -15.67
C ASN A 44 -13.44 8.22 -16.38
N GLN A 45 -13.99 7.99 -17.58
CA GLN A 45 -13.64 6.82 -18.40
C GLN A 45 -12.16 6.82 -18.78
N ILE A 46 -11.62 7.96 -19.21
CA ILE A 46 -10.20 8.12 -19.55
C ILE A 46 -9.31 7.88 -18.31
N TYR A 47 -9.70 8.43 -17.16
CA TYR A 47 -9.00 8.17 -15.90
C TYR A 47 -9.12 6.71 -15.47
N GLY A 48 -10.28 6.09 -15.69
CA GLY A 48 -10.53 4.68 -15.46
C GLY A 48 -9.54 3.82 -16.23
N TYR A 49 -9.42 4.04 -17.53
CA TYR A 49 -8.44 3.36 -18.38
C TYR A 49 -7.00 3.51 -17.85
N TYR A 50 -6.61 4.72 -17.45
CA TYR A 50 -5.25 4.99 -16.97
C TYR A 50 -4.94 4.37 -15.58
N TYR A 51 -5.91 4.36 -14.66
CA TYR A 51 -5.67 4.03 -13.25
C TYR A 51 -6.33 2.75 -12.74
N HIS A 52 -7.39 2.23 -13.37
CA HIS A 52 -8.11 1.04 -12.89
C HIS A 52 -7.57 -0.26 -13.47
N GLU A 53 -7.16 -0.27 -14.75
CA GLU A 53 -6.76 -1.49 -15.44
C GLU A 53 -5.33 -1.94 -15.07
N CYS A 54 -4.46 -0.96 -14.79
CA CYS A 54 -3.09 -1.19 -14.38
C CYS A 54 -3.02 -1.22 -12.85
N GLY A 55 -2.82 -2.41 -12.25
CA GLY A 55 -2.55 -2.56 -10.82
C GLY A 55 -1.23 -1.89 -10.43
N ASN A 56 -1.24 -0.57 -10.31
CA ASN A 56 -0.07 0.28 -10.13
C ASN A 56 0.60 -0.03 -8.78
N ARG A 57 1.91 -0.26 -8.80
CA ARG A 57 2.70 -0.55 -7.60
C ARG A 57 3.83 0.46 -7.48
N VAL A 58 3.96 1.10 -6.32
CA VAL A 58 5.09 1.99 -6.02
C VAL A 58 5.88 1.40 -4.87
N GLN A 59 7.09 0.97 -5.16
CA GLN A 59 8.00 0.38 -4.19
C GLN A 59 8.99 1.41 -3.67
N ILE A 60 8.89 1.74 -2.39
CA ILE A 60 9.79 2.67 -1.70
C ILE A 60 10.75 1.83 -0.86
N ALA A 61 11.82 1.37 -1.50
CA ALA A 61 12.75 0.38 -0.95
C ALA A 61 14.21 0.71 -1.22
N ALA A 62 15.15 0.26 -0.37
CA ALA A 62 16.57 0.56 -0.58
C ALA A 62 17.07 0.07 -1.96
N ARG A 63 18.10 0.73 -2.52
CA ARG A 63 18.85 0.15 -3.64
C ARG A 63 19.42 -1.20 -3.19
N GLY A 64 19.21 -2.25 -3.98
CA GLY A 64 19.67 -3.61 -3.65
C GLY A 64 18.86 -4.34 -2.58
N SER A 65 17.88 -3.71 -1.95
CA SER A 65 16.99 -4.40 -1.00
C SER A 65 16.33 -5.60 -1.69
N PRO A 66 16.49 -6.82 -1.17
CA PRO A 66 15.85 -8.00 -1.72
C PRO A 66 14.35 -7.83 -1.51
N VAL A 67 13.63 -7.67 -2.62
CA VAL A 67 12.18 -7.65 -2.59
C VAL A 67 11.77 -9.04 -2.14
N LEU A 68 11.25 -9.17 -0.92
CA LEU A 68 10.57 -10.40 -0.49
C LEU A 68 9.48 -10.65 -1.52
N ARG A 69 9.73 -11.61 -2.43
CA ARG A 69 8.90 -11.82 -3.61
C ARG A 69 7.55 -12.33 -3.12
N SER A 70 6.51 -11.51 -3.22
CA SER A 70 5.14 -12.02 -3.15
C SER A 70 4.86 -12.68 -4.50
N ALA A 71 5.05 -14.00 -4.53
CA ALA A 71 4.93 -14.93 -5.67
C ALA A 71 5.87 -14.68 -6.88
N PRO A 72 6.32 -15.76 -7.56
CA PRO A 72 6.94 -15.62 -8.86
C PRO A 72 5.91 -15.04 -9.83
N LYS A 73 6.15 -13.83 -10.33
CA LYS A 73 5.49 -13.41 -11.57
C LYS A 73 5.92 -14.42 -12.62
N GLY A 74 4.97 -15.11 -13.24
CA GLY A 74 5.22 -15.88 -14.45
C GLY A 74 5.90 -14.93 -15.42
N PHE A 75 7.19 -15.12 -15.64
CA PHE A 75 7.83 -14.53 -16.81
C PHE A 75 7.14 -15.23 -17.98
N ILE A 76 6.31 -14.50 -18.71
CA ILE A 76 5.88 -14.95 -20.04
C ILE A 76 7.18 -15.01 -20.83
N LYS A 77 7.77 -16.20 -20.94
CA LYS A 77 8.77 -16.45 -21.96
C LYS A 77 8.04 -16.25 -23.28
N LEU A 78 8.28 -15.11 -23.93
CA LEU A 78 8.05 -14.94 -25.36
C LEU A 78 9.08 -15.80 -26.10
N GLY A 79 9.03 -17.11 -25.88
CA GLY A 79 9.67 -18.09 -26.74
C GLY A 79 8.68 -18.39 -27.83
N GLY A 80 8.97 -17.95 -29.05
CA GLY A 80 8.21 -18.33 -30.25
C GLY A 80 8.22 -19.84 -30.40
N GLY A 81 7.18 -20.48 -29.87
CA GLY A 81 6.89 -21.88 -30.14
C GLY A 81 6.31 -21.95 -31.54
N ILE A 82 7.05 -22.59 -32.43
CA ILE A 82 6.55 -23.18 -33.67
C ILE A 82 5.27 -23.93 -33.31
N MET A 83 4.13 -23.46 -33.83
CA MET A 83 2.83 -24.05 -33.53
C MET A 83 2.73 -25.44 -34.17
N ASP A 84 2.41 -26.41 -33.34
CA ASP A 84 2.04 -27.77 -33.73
C ASP A 84 0.59 -27.74 -34.23
N PRO A 85 0.34 -27.93 -35.54
CA PRO A 85 -0.97 -27.71 -36.16
C PRO A 85 -2.03 -28.75 -35.75
N ASP A 86 -1.63 -29.87 -35.13
CA ASP A 86 -2.52 -31.00 -34.88
C ASP A 86 -3.05 -31.08 -33.44
N LYS A 87 -2.80 -30.08 -32.59
CA LYS A 87 -3.38 -30.05 -31.24
C LYS A 87 -4.72 -29.30 -31.22
N PRO A 88 -5.84 -30.00 -30.91
CA PRO A 88 -7.14 -29.37 -30.83
C PRO A 88 -7.14 -28.27 -29.77
N LEU A 89 -7.58 -27.09 -30.20
CA LEU A 89 -7.76 -25.88 -29.43
C LEU A 89 -8.72 -26.17 -28.26
N LYS A 90 -8.18 -26.57 -27.11
CA LYS A 90 -8.97 -26.72 -25.88
C LYS A 90 -9.40 -25.34 -25.45
N ASP A 91 -10.71 -25.13 -25.39
CA ASP A 91 -11.40 -23.93 -24.88
C ASP A 91 -10.69 -23.35 -23.65
N TYR A 92 -9.81 -22.39 -23.90
CA TYR A 92 -9.20 -21.54 -22.89
C TYR A 92 -10.27 -20.52 -22.49
N TRP A 93 -11.15 -20.95 -21.58
CA TRP A 93 -11.95 -20.04 -20.78
C TRP A 93 -11.01 -19.05 -20.10
N SER A 94 -10.94 -17.85 -20.68
CA SER A 94 -10.70 -16.54 -20.06
C SER A 94 -10.06 -16.59 -18.66
N GLU A 95 -8.83 -17.11 -18.56
CA GLU A 95 -7.93 -16.66 -17.52
C GLU A 95 -7.61 -15.21 -17.88
N SER A 96 -8.37 -14.28 -17.28
CA SER A 96 -8.21 -12.83 -17.39
C SER A 96 -6.75 -12.51 -17.69
N SER A 97 -6.48 -12.05 -18.92
CA SER A 97 -5.14 -11.79 -19.43
C SER A 97 -4.29 -11.15 -18.34
N PRO A 98 -3.08 -11.65 -18.06
CA PRO A 98 -2.31 -11.26 -16.88
C PRO A 98 -2.19 -9.74 -16.84
N SER A 99 -3.00 -9.11 -15.98
CA SER A 99 -3.08 -7.66 -15.90
C SER A 99 -1.67 -7.11 -15.71
N PHE A 100 -1.24 -6.27 -16.65
CA PHE A 100 0.09 -5.72 -16.64
C PHE A 100 0.28 -4.90 -15.36
N THR A 101 1.01 -5.44 -14.38
CA THR A 101 1.26 -4.77 -13.11
C THR A 101 2.53 -3.95 -13.22
N PHE A 102 2.37 -2.69 -13.62
CA PHE A 102 3.44 -1.71 -13.61
C PHE A 102 3.96 -1.47 -12.19
N THR A 103 5.27 -1.62 -11.98
CA THR A 103 5.92 -1.45 -10.66
C THR A 103 7.02 -0.41 -10.76
N LEU A 104 6.80 0.77 -10.17
CA LEU A 104 7.81 1.82 -10.05
C LEU A 104 8.61 1.63 -8.76
N ARG A 105 9.94 1.50 -8.87
CA ARG A 105 10.83 1.43 -7.70
C ARG A 105 11.49 2.78 -7.43
N MET A 106 11.33 3.28 -6.21
CA MET A 106 11.90 4.51 -5.69
C MET A 106 12.97 4.20 -4.64
N PRO A 107 14.26 4.15 -5.01
CA PRO A 107 15.34 3.84 -4.09
C PRO A 107 15.75 4.99 -3.17
N ARG A 108 15.28 6.21 -3.45
CA ARG A 108 15.74 7.44 -2.82
C ARG A 108 15.09 7.62 -1.45
N LYS A 109 15.83 8.27 -0.54
CA LYS A 109 15.26 8.73 0.74
C LYS A 109 14.25 9.83 0.42
N LEU A 110 13.01 9.66 0.87
CA LEU A 110 12.00 10.70 0.76
C LEU A 110 12.36 11.84 1.72
N GLY A 111 12.29 13.10 1.28
CA GLY A 111 12.35 14.30 2.14
C GLY A 111 13.35 15.36 1.68
N ASN A 112 14.39 14.96 0.95
CA ASN A 112 15.40 15.87 0.40
C ASN A 112 15.18 16.01 -1.11
N TYR A 113 14.12 16.72 -1.51
CA TYR A 113 13.85 16.96 -2.91
C TYR A 113 14.27 18.37 -3.31
N ASN A 114 15.19 18.48 -4.26
CA ASN A 114 15.16 19.62 -5.16
C ASN A 114 13.87 19.45 -5.97
N ARG A 115 12.91 20.37 -5.82
CA ARG A 115 11.72 20.39 -6.67
C ARG A 115 12.24 20.48 -8.11
N ALA A 116 12.13 19.38 -8.86
CA ALA A 116 12.53 19.38 -10.26
C ALA A 116 11.66 20.42 -10.97
N ASP A 117 12.30 21.35 -11.65
CA ASP A 117 11.58 22.33 -12.44
C ASP A 117 10.85 21.59 -13.56
N GLY A 118 9.60 21.99 -13.85
CA GLY A 118 8.69 21.23 -14.72
C GLY A 118 9.34 20.91 -16.08
N ALA A 119 10.07 21.86 -16.64
CA ALA A 119 10.77 21.72 -17.92
C ALA A 119 11.85 20.63 -17.95
N SER A 120 12.46 20.29 -16.81
CA SER A 120 13.51 19.27 -16.69
C SER A 120 12.97 17.84 -16.48
N THR A 121 11.66 17.70 -16.30
CA THR A 121 11.04 16.41 -15.98
C THR A 121 10.92 15.54 -17.24
N LYS A 122 11.48 14.33 -17.21
CA LYS A 122 11.36 13.36 -18.31
C LYS A 122 9.94 12.78 -18.39
N TRP A 123 9.05 13.45 -19.09
CA TRP A 123 7.61 13.15 -19.17
C TRP A 123 7.28 11.72 -19.60
N ALA A 124 8.00 11.20 -20.62
CA ALA A 124 7.82 9.83 -21.12
C ALA A 124 8.10 8.75 -20.06
N SER A 125 8.84 9.09 -18.99
CA SER A 125 9.14 8.20 -17.87
C SER A 125 8.35 8.53 -16.59
N SER A 126 7.44 9.50 -16.65
CA SER A 126 6.62 9.87 -15.50
C SER A 126 5.68 8.73 -15.13
N PHE A 127 5.48 8.54 -13.82
CA PHE A 127 4.52 7.56 -13.30
C PHE A 127 3.09 7.84 -13.78
N SER A 128 2.75 9.11 -13.96
CA SER A 128 1.51 9.54 -14.59
C SER A 128 1.78 10.73 -15.50
N ALA A 129 1.39 10.60 -16.77
CA ALA A 129 1.41 11.69 -17.73
C ALA A 129 0.26 12.69 -17.49
N LEU A 130 -0.79 12.30 -16.78
CA LEU A 130 -1.97 13.14 -16.51
C LEU A 130 -1.75 14.14 -15.36
N LEU A 131 -0.96 13.77 -14.34
CA LEU A 131 -0.65 14.64 -13.20
C LEU A 131 -0.14 16.04 -13.59
N PRO A 132 0.77 16.20 -14.56
CA PRO A 132 1.31 17.51 -14.91
C PRO A 132 0.50 18.31 -15.93
N VAL A 133 -0.58 17.76 -16.52
CA VAL A 133 -1.30 18.40 -17.65
C VAL A 133 -1.81 19.79 -17.29
N CYS A 134 -2.57 19.91 -16.21
CA CYS A 134 -3.01 21.18 -15.65
C CYS A 134 -3.45 21.00 -14.18
N LYS A 135 -3.68 22.11 -13.47
CA LYS A 135 -4.09 22.09 -12.06
C LYS A 135 -5.40 21.32 -11.82
N GLN A 136 -6.39 21.48 -12.71
CA GLN A 136 -7.68 20.81 -12.57
C GLN A 136 -7.53 19.29 -12.72
N VAL A 137 -6.88 18.83 -13.79
CA VAL A 137 -6.63 17.39 -14.00
C VAL A 137 -5.80 16.84 -12.84
N ASN A 138 -4.77 17.57 -12.39
CA ASN A 138 -3.97 17.17 -11.24
C ASN A 138 -4.83 16.90 -9.99
N MET A 139 -5.75 17.81 -9.66
CA MET A 139 -6.66 17.64 -8.52
C MET A 139 -7.57 16.42 -8.67
N GLU A 140 -8.14 16.22 -9.86
CA GLU A 140 -9.03 15.08 -10.17
C GLU A 140 -8.27 13.74 -10.08
N VAL A 141 -7.10 13.64 -10.71
CA VAL A 141 -6.37 12.37 -10.85
C VAL A 141 -5.50 12.02 -9.65
N THR A 142 -5.12 12.99 -8.81
CA THR A 142 -4.31 12.70 -7.62
C THR A 142 -5.05 11.76 -6.68
N ALA A 143 -6.35 11.95 -6.47
CA ALA A 143 -7.13 11.04 -5.63
C ALA A 143 -7.13 9.60 -6.19
N LEU A 144 -7.40 9.46 -7.49
CA LEU A 144 -7.42 8.17 -8.19
C LEU A 144 -6.07 7.46 -8.16
N LEU A 145 -4.99 8.22 -8.32
CA LEU A 145 -3.62 7.73 -8.23
C LEU A 145 -3.37 7.03 -6.89
N TYR A 146 -3.60 7.73 -5.78
CA TYR A 146 -3.34 7.19 -4.44
C TYR A 146 -4.31 6.07 -4.06
N GLN A 147 -5.54 6.12 -4.56
CA GLN A 147 -6.54 5.07 -4.34
C GLN A 147 -6.18 3.76 -5.04
N ASN A 148 -5.73 3.82 -6.29
CA ASN A 148 -5.49 2.63 -7.10
C ASN A 148 -4.05 2.09 -6.99
N THR A 149 -3.11 2.90 -6.47
CA THR A 149 -1.72 2.49 -6.26
C THR A 149 -1.53 1.68 -4.99
N THR A 150 -0.82 0.55 -5.10
CA THR A 150 -0.32 -0.21 -3.96
C THR A 150 1.08 0.29 -3.58
N PHE A 151 1.20 0.88 -2.39
CA PHE A 151 2.48 1.34 -1.86
C PHE A 151 3.19 0.20 -1.12
N ILE A 152 4.44 -0.08 -1.49
CA ILE A 152 5.26 -1.16 -0.92
C ILE A 152 6.42 -0.54 -0.14
N PHE A 153 6.60 -0.94 1.13
CA PHE A 153 7.68 -0.47 1.99
C PHE A 153 8.47 -1.62 2.60
N ASP A 154 9.79 -1.50 2.64
CA ASP A 154 10.72 -2.49 3.21
C ASP A 154 11.37 -2.05 4.53
N ALA A 155 11.09 -0.84 5.01
CA ALA A 155 11.66 -0.31 6.23
C ALA A 155 10.73 0.68 6.94
N PRO A 156 10.73 0.68 8.29
CA PRO A 156 9.84 1.55 9.06
C PRO A 156 10.12 3.03 8.84
N ASN A 157 11.39 3.42 8.71
CA ASN A 157 11.77 4.82 8.46
C ASN A 157 11.24 5.35 7.11
N ARG A 158 11.12 4.48 6.10
CA ARG A 158 10.57 4.89 4.79
C ARG A 158 9.07 5.12 4.88
N ILE A 159 8.36 4.28 5.64
CA ILE A 159 6.94 4.47 5.97
C ILE A 159 6.76 5.81 6.69
N THR A 160 7.52 6.07 7.75
CA THR A 160 7.38 7.31 8.52
C THR A 160 7.70 8.54 7.68
N ASN A 161 8.75 8.51 6.86
CA ASN A 161 9.09 9.63 5.99
C ASN A 161 7.99 9.87 4.94
N PHE A 162 7.50 8.82 4.28
CA PHE A 162 6.39 8.91 3.34
C PHE A 162 5.17 9.58 3.96
N LEU A 163 4.75 9.10 5.14
CA LEU A 163 3.60 9.63 5.86
C LEU A 163 3.79 11.08 6.37
N THR A 164 5.03 11.54 6.50
CA THR A 164 5.33 12.93 6.91
C THR A 164 5.34 13.89 5.73
N ILE A 165 5.82 13.42 4.57
CA ILE A 165 6.00 14.26 3.38
C ILE A 165 4.73 14.36 2.55
N VAL A 166 3.98 13.26 2.43
CA VAL A 166 2.78 13.23 1.59
C VAL A 166 1.66 14.03 2.26
N PRO A 167 0.97 14.92 1.53
CA PRO A 167 -0.13 15.71 2.07
C PRO A 167 -1.23 14.85 2.71
N PRO A 168 -1.85 15.29 3.82
CA PRO A 168 -2.90 14.54 4.49
C PRO A 168 -4.10 14.18 3.60
N SER A 169 -4.46 15.06 2.64
CA SER A 169 -5.53 14.82 1.67
C SER A 169 -5.20 13.67 0.71
N SER A 170 -3.94 13.46 0.36
CA SER A 170 -3.51 12.32 -0.45
C SER A 170 -3.42 11.03 0.36
N LEU A 171 -2.92 11.12 1.61
CA LEU A 171 -2.85 9.97 2.52
C LEU A 171 -4.22 9.38 2.83
N SER A 172 -5.25 10.22 2.95
CA SER A 172 -6.62 9.77 3.19
C SER A 172 -7.23 9.01 2.02
N ASN A 173 -6.65 9.08 0.82
CA ASN A 173 -7.10 8.33 -0.35
C ASN A 173 -6.39 6.98 -0.53
N ILE A 174 -5.34 6.68 0.25
CA ILE A 174 -4.63 5.40 0.13
C ILE A 174 -5.52 4.26 0.62
N THR A 175 -5.77 3.28 -0.26
CA THR A 175 -6.59 2.11 0.07
C THR A 175 -5.81 0.79 0.08
N LYS A 176 -4.61 0.74 -0.51
CA LYS A 176 -3.79 -0.47 -0.67
C LYS A 176 -2.38 -0.25 -0.13
N LEU A 177 -1.93 -1.13 0.77
CA LEU A 177 -0.59 -1.09 1.35
C LEU A 177 0.04 -2.48 1.38
N ASN A 178 1.33 -2.55 1.07
CA ASN A 178 2.14 -3.75 1.22
C ASN A 178 3.38 -3.46 2.08
N LEU A 179 3.59 -4.24 3.12
CA LEU A 179 4.71 -4.10 4.06
C LEU A 179 5.63 -5.31 3.97
N GLN A 180 6.92 -5.07 3.70
CA GLN A 180 7.97 -6.07 3.77
C GLN A 180 8.68 -5.94 5.11
N TYR A 181 8.42 -6.90 6.00
CA TYR A 181 8.87 -6.87 7.38
C TYR A 181 9.82 -8.03 7.66
N ALA A 182 11.12 -7.75 7.69
CA ALA A 182 12.12 -8.70 8.17
C ALA A 182 12.37 -8.51 9.68
N THR A 183 12.28 -9.59 10.46
CA THR A 183 12.66 -9.58 11.88
C THR A 183 14.18 -9.60 12.01
N ARG A 184 14.77 -9.19 13.14
CA ARG A 184 16.24 -9.23 13.30
C ARG A 184 16.79 -10.63 13.60
N GLY A 185 15.98 -11.54 14.14
CA GLY A 185 16.46 -12.80 14.70
C GLY A 185 16.82 -12.67 16.19
N GLN A 186 17.14 -13.80 16.81
CA GLN A 186 17.75 -13.87 18.14
C GLN A 186 19.15 -13.22 18.08
N PRO A 187 19.46 -12.28 18.98
CA PRO A 187 20.80 -11.72 19.06
C PRO A 187 21.78 -12.75 19.61
N ASN A 188 22.94 -12.90 18.97
CA ASN A 188 24.01 -13.78 19.47
C ASN A 188 24.61 -13.28 20.79
N LEU A 189 24.56 -11.96 21.04
CA LEU A 189 25.12 -11.31 22.22
C LEU A 189 24.01 -10.58 22.97
N SER A 190 23.99 -10.68 24.29
CA SER A 190 23.00 -10.00 25.16
C SER A 190 22.95 -8.49 24.93
N LYS A 191 24.09 -7.86 24.64
CA LYS A 191 24.18 -6.41 24.31
C LYS A 191 23.37 -6.02 23.06
N ASP A 192 23.13 -6.95 22.14
CA ASP A 192 22.42 -6.68 20.88
C ASP A 192 20.90 -6.75 21.01
N VAL A 193 20.38 -7.23 22.16
CA VAL A 193 18.93 -7.25 22.47
C VAL A 193 18.31 -5.86 22.32
N ILE A 194 19.05 -4.82 22.72
CA ILE A 194 18.63 -3.41 22.61
C ILE A 194 18.24 -3.07 21.16
N TRP A 195 18.97 -3.59 20.18
CA TRP A 195 18.68 -3.31 18.77
C TRP A 195 17.46 -4.03 18.25
N ASN A 196 17.17 -5.25 18.75
CA ASN A 196 15.94 -5.94 18.43
C ASN A 196 14.73 -5.17 19.00
N THR A 197 14.81 -4.74 20.26
CA THR A 197 13.78 -3.91 20.90
C THR A 197 13.57 -2.59 20.15
N LYS A 198 14.65 -1.90 19.76
CA LYS A 198 14.59 -0.68 18.92
C LYS A 198 13.94 -0.96 17.56
N HIS A 199 14.26 -2.09 16.92
CA HIS A 199 13.69 -2.48 15.63
C HIS A 199 12.18 -2.72 15.72
N ILE A 200 11.74 -3.53 16.69
CA ILE A 200 10.33 -3.80 16.96
C ILE A 200 9.58 -2.51 17.32
N GLY A 201 10.18 -1.67 18.17
CA GLY A 201 9.65 -0.36 18.52
C GLY A 201 9.50 0.59 17.31
N SER A 202 10.45 0.57 16.38
CA SER A 202 10.37 1.33 15.13
C SER A 202 9.21 0.88 14.25
N TRP A 203 9.07 -0.43 14.04
CA TRP A 203 7.93 -1.00 13.31
C TRP A 203 6.59 -0.72 13.98
N ARG A 204 6.51 -0.86 15.32
CA ARG A 204 5.30 -0.54 16.09
C ARG A 204 4.88 0.92 15.89
N ARG A 205 5.84 1.86 15.94
CA ARG A 205 5.58 3.29 15.68
C ARG A 205 5.11 3.52 14.25
N ALA A 206 5.77 2.91 13.26
CA ALA A 206 5.40 3.04 11.85
C ALA A 206 3.98 2.51 11.57
N CYS A 207 3.66 1.29 12.00
CA CYS A 207 2.30 0.72 11.83
C CYS A 207 1.24 1.57 12.55
N ARG A 208 1.52 2.05 13.76
CA ARG A 208 0.63 2.96 14.47
C ARG A 208 0.39 4.26 13.69
N LEU A 209 1.44 4.85 13.12
CA LEU A 209 1.35 6.04 12.26
C LEU A 209 0.50 5.78 11.01
N VAL A 210 0.67 4.63 10.35
CA VAL A 210 -0.15 4.23 9.20
C VAL A 210 -1.63 4.20 9.59
N THR A 211 -1.98 3.50 10.67
CA THR A 211 -3.39 3.38 11.11
C THR A 211 -4.02 4.72 11.46
N LYS A 212 -3.22 5.71 11.88
CA LYS A 212 -3.70 7.07 12.16
C LYS A 212 -3.85 7.92 10.90
N LYS A 213 -2.88 7.85 9.98
CA LYS A 213 -2.79 8.75 8.82
C LYS A 213 -3.46 8.20 7.56
N VAL A 214 -3.74 6.90 7.51
CA VAL A 214 -4.36 6.22 6.37
C VAL A 214 -5.69 5.58 6.80
N PRO A 215 -6.72 6.40 7.08
CA PRO A 215 -7.98 5.91 7.62
C PRO A 215 -8.79 5.08 6.62
N LYS A 216 -8.59 5.25 5.31
CA LYS A 216 -9.32 4.54 4.24
C LYS A 216 -8.63 3.25 3.77
N LEU A 217 -7.70 2.69 4.56
CA LEU A 217 -6.97 1.48 4.18
C LEU A 217 -7.93 0.28 4.09
N GLN A 218 -8.10 -0.30 2.89
CA GLN A 218 -9.00 -1.43 2.62
C GLN A 218 -8.26 -2.76 2.43
N HIS A 219 -7.08 -2.72 1.81
CA HIS A 219 -6.29 -3.90 1.49
C HIS A 219 -4.88 -3.77 2.08
N LEU A 220 -4.52 -4.71 2.94
CA LEU A 220 -3.23 -4.76 3.60
C LEU A 220 -2.56 -6.09 3.29
N GLU A 221 -1.39 -6.04 2.67
CA GLU A 221 -0.51 -7.19 2.49
C GLU A 221 0.74 -7.01 3.36
N ILE A 222 1.14 -8.06 4.08
CA ILE A 222 2.36 -8.03 4.91
C ILE A 222 3.17 -9.26 4.56
N CYS A 223 4.34 -9.05 3.96
CA CYS A 223 5.33 -10.08 3.70
C CYS A 223 6.31 -10.08 4.88
N VAL A 224 6.18 -11.06 5.76
CA VAL A 224 7.03 -11.20 6.94
C VAL A 224 8.12 -12.23 6.65
N HIS A 225 9.38 -11.85 6.91
CA HIS A 225 10.52 -12.75 6.88
C HIS A 225 11.08 -12.91 8.29
N LEU A 226 10.91 -14.10 8.85
CA LEU A 226 11.45 -14.47 10.15
C LEU A 226 12.90 -14.92 9.99
N ASN A 227 13.82 -14.11 10.51
CA ASN A 227 15.24 -14.46 10.57
C ASN A 227 15.57 -15.42 11.72
N ASP A 228 14.61 -15.67 12.60
CA ASP A 228 14.72 -16.56 13.76
C ASP A 228 13.96 -17.87 13.57
N MET A 229 14.09 -18.74 14.57
CA MET A 229 13.14 -19.82 14.83
C MET A 229 11.70 -19.30 14.81
N PRO A 230 10.80 -19.92 14.00
CA PRO A 230 9.42 -19.47 13.91
C PRO A 230 8.70 -19.73 15.23
N ASN A 231 8.47 -18.66 15.99
CA ASN A 231 7.62 -18.70 17.16
C ASN A 231 6.17 -18.42 16.72
N PHE A 232 5.38 -19.48 16.58
CA PHE A 232 3.96 -19.43 16.20
C PHE A 232 3.05 -19.02 17.37
N ASN A 233 3.49 -18.07 18.19
CA ASN A 233 2.69 -17.47 19.25
C ASN A 233 2.16 -16.10 18.79
N PRO A 234 0.83 -15.89 18.75
CA PRO A 234 0.23 -14.60 18.39
C PRO A 234 0.63 -13.45 19.33
N LYS A 235 1.10 -13.77 20.54
CA LYS A 235 1.63 -12.80 21.52
C LYS A 235 3.13 -12.52 21.37
N ALA A 236 3.81 -13.14 20.40
CA ALA A 236 5.22 -12.89 20.16
C ALA A 236 5.48 -11.41 19.82
N ASP A 237 6.59 -10.86 20.30
CA ASP A 237 6.89 -9.42 20.18
C ASP A 237 6.92 -8.93 18.74
N TRP A 238 7.37 -9.78 17.81
CA TRP A 238 7.42 -9.45 16.40
C TRP A 238 6.03 -9.28 15.77
N VAL A 239 4.97 -9.88 16.34
CA VAL A 239 3.58 -9.77 15.87
C VAL A 239 2.96 -8.45 16.34
N ALA A 240 3.40 -7.90 17.47
CA ALA A 240 2.81 -6.71 18.09
C ALA A 240 2.70 -5.45 17.17
N PRO A 241 3.66 -5.14 16.28
CA PRO A 241 3.51 -4.09 15.28
C PRO A 241 2.35 -4.34 14.29
N LEU A 242 2.09 -5.60 13.93
CA LEU A 242 1.05 -5.97 12.95
C LEU A 242 -0.35 -5.79 13.56
N LEU A 243 -0.50 -6.10 14.84
CA LEU A 243 -1.78 -5.98 15.55
C LEU A 243 -2.27 -4.52 15.67
N GLN A 244 -1.43 -3.52 15.40
CA GLN A 244 -1.87 -2.12 15.36
C GLN A 244 -3.00 -1.90 14.34
N PHE A 245 -3.02 -2.67 13.25
CA PHE A 245 -4.03 -2.56 12.20
C PHE A 245 -5.43 -2.99 12.62
N ARG A 246 -5.58 -3.70 13.75
CA ARG A 246 -6.89 -4.05 14.34
C ARG A 246 -7.72 -2.83 14.70
N ARG A 247 -7.09 -1.67 14.89
CA ARG A 247 -7.77 -0.38 15.11
C ARG A 247 -8.62 0.09 13.92
N LEU A 248 -8.38 -0.44 12.72
CA LEU A 248 -9.14 -0.10 11.51
C LEU A 248 -10.43 -0.94 11.37
N THR A 249 -10.57 -2.00 12.17
CA THR A 249 -11.72 -2.92 12.15
C THR A 249 -12.52 -2.87 13.44
N THR A 250 -11.92 -2.42 14.54
CA THR A 250 -12.60 -2.33 15.83
C THR A 250 -13.18 -0.93 16.01
N PRO A 251 -14.45 -0.79 16.42
CA PRO A 251 -15.01 0.51 16.75
C PRO A 251 -14.19 1.15 17.88
N PRO A 252 -14.10 2.48 17.94
CA PRO A 252 -13.50 3.15 19.08
C PRO A 252 -14.19 2.66 20.36
N LYS A 253 -13.42 2.18 21.35
CA LYS A 253 -14.00 1.86 22.64
C LYS A 253 -14.69 3.14 23.15
N PRO A 254 -15.99 3.11 23.50
CA PRO A 254 -16.64 4.28 24.08
C PRO A 254 -15.78 4.69 25.26
N ARG A 255 -15.31 5.95 25.25
CA ARG A 255 -14.67 6.50 26.43
C ARG A 255 -15.73 6.38 27.52
N THR A 256 -15.42 5.64 28.58
CA THR A 256 -16.24 5.58 29.77
C THR A 256 -16.15 6.97 30.41
N GLU A 257 -16.84 7.93 29.80
CA GLU A 257 -17.11 9.22 30.40
C GLU A 257 -18.22 8.97 31.40
N GLU A 258 -17.83 8.95 32.66
CA GLU A 258 -18.73 8.93 33.80
C GLU A 258 -19.72 10.10 33.66
N ALA A 259 -21.01 9.75 33.64
CA ALA A 259 -22.15 10.59 33.97
C ALA A 259 -22.27 11.96 33.25
N SER A 260 -22.86 11.97 32.07
CA SER A 260 -23.65 13.12 31.62
C SER A 260 -24.87 12.61 30.85
N ASN A 261 -26.03 12.69 31.51
CA ASN A 261 -27.33 12.21 31.06
C ASN A 261 -27.89 13.04 29.90
N ASN A 262 -27.34 12.91 28.71
CA ASN A 262 -28.02 13.37 27.49
C ASN A 262 -27.98 12.29 26.42
N GLU A 263 -28.94 11.37 26.54
CA GLU A 263 -29.31 10.36 25.56
C GLU A 263 -29.84 11.01 24.28
N GLN A 264 -28.94 11.32 23.34
CA GLN A 264 -29.27 11.46 21.92
C GLN A 264 -28.01 11.34 21.05
N SER A 265 -27.20 10.31 21.33
CA SER A 265 -26.06 9.98 20.46
C SER A 265 -26.51 9.02 19.37
N LEU A 266 -26.81 9.58 18.19
CA LEU A 266 -27.01 8.87 16.93
C LEU A 266 -25.93 7.79 16.75
N THR A 267 -26.34 6.53 16.78
CA THR A 267 -25.52 5.35 16.51
C THR A 267 -25.14 5.32 15.03
N THR A 268 -24.19 6.17 14.65
CA THR A 268 -23.58 6.12 13.32
C THR A 268 -22.92 4.76 13.16
N SER A 269 -23.55 3.91 12.33
CA SER A 269 -23.13 2.54 12.06
C SER A 269 -21.66 2.50 11.66
N PHE A 270 -20.81 1.99 12.55
CA PHE A 270 -19.38 1.85 12.29
C PHE A 270 -19.17 0.76 11.24
N LYS A 271 -18.84 1.16 10.01
CA LYS A 271 -18.48 0.21 8.95
C LYS A 271 -16.96 -0.02 8.95
N PRO A 272 -16.48 -1.27 9.16
CA PRO A 272 -15.06 -1.56 9.13
C PRO A 272 -14.49 -1.23 7.74
N VAL A 273 -13.40 -0.47 7.73
CA VAL A 273 -12.79 0.01 6.47
C VAL A 273 -11.88 -1.06 5.87
N LEU A 274 -11.15 -1.77 6.72
CA LEU A 274 -10.19 -2.80 6.31
C LEU A 274 -10.95 -4.08 5.93
N LYS A 275 -10.93 -4.41 4.63
CA LYS A 275 -11.67 -5.53 4.05
C LYS A 275 -10.82 -6.78 3.90
N THR A 276 -9.56 -6.62 3.51
CA THR A 276 -8.67 -7.74 3.19
C THR A 276 -7.33 -7.56 3.87
N VAL A 277 -6.90 -8.60 4.58
CA VAL A 277 -5.56 -8.70 5.15
C VAL A 277 -4.92 -9.98 4.66
N LYS A 278 -3.74 -9.88 4.06
CA LYS A 278 -2.94 -11.03 3.62
C LYS A 278 -1.59 -10.97 4.32
N ILE A 279 -1.23 -12.04 5.02
CA ILE A 279 0.07 -12.16 5.67
C ILE A 279 0.79 -13.34 5.04
N ALA A 280 1.85 -13.04 4.31
CA ALA A 280 2.75 -14.03 3.76
C ALA A 280 3.93 -14.17 4.72
N LEU A 281 3.97 -15.27 5.46
CA LEU A 281 5.04 -15.56 6.41
C LEU A 281 6.08 -16.47 5.75
N THR A 282 7.35 -16.13 5.89
CA THR A 282 8.47 -16.94 5.44
C THR A 282 9.54 -16.97 6.53
N SER A 283 10.33 -18.02 6.58
CA SER A 283 11.53 -18.08 7.43
C SER A 283 12.67 -18.76 6.69
N ARG A 284 13.80 -18.98 7.37
CA ARG A 284 14.89 -19.81 6.86
C ARG A 284 14.42 -21.24 6.54
N TYR A 285 13.45 -21.75 7.29
CA TYR A 285 12.84 -23.06 7.07
C TYR A 285 11.95 -23.15 5.84
N SER A 286 11.61 -22.01 5.23
CA SER A 286 10.85 -21.94 3.98
C SER A 286 11.75 -21.90 2.74
N GLN A 287 13.08 -21.91 2.90
CA GLN A 287 13.99 -21.96 1.77
C GLN A 287 13.89 -23.32 1.10
N ARG A 288 13.98 -23.34 -0.24
CA ARG A 288 14.06 -24.61 -0.98
C ARG A 288 15.29 -25.37 -0.48
N ASP A 289 15.12 -26.66 -0.31
CA ASP A 289 16.19 -27.60 0.06
C ASP A 289 16.78 -27.37 1.47
N PHE A 290 16.07 -26.61 2.33
CA PHE A 290 16.47 -26.50 3.74
C PHE A 290 16.37 -27.87 4.46
N PHE A 291 15.33 -28.63 4.13
CA PHE A 291 15.12 -29.98 4.66
C PHE A 291 15.50 -31.04 3.65
N VAL A 292 16.22 -32.06 4.12
CA VAL A 292 16.43 -33.30 3.36
C VAL A 292 15.11 -34.05 3.19
N GLN A 293 14.23 -34.00 4.19
CA GLN A 293 12.92 -34.65 4.17
C GLN A 293 11.84 -33.71 3.61
N PRO A 294 11.19 -34.04 2.47
CA PRO A 294 10.15 -33.19 1.87
C PRO A 294 8.93 -32.97 2.77
N GLU A 295 8.62 -33.91 3.66
CA GLU A 295 7.50 -33.81 4.60
C GLU A 295 7.69 -32.64 5.58
N LEU A 296 8.91 -32.45 6.10
CA LEU A 296 9.21 -31.35 7.01
C LEU A 296 9.14 -30.01 6.29
N GLN A 297 9.59 -29.93 5.04
CA GLN A 297 9.45 -28.73 4.21
C GLN A 297 7.97 -28.35 4.04
N ARG A 298 7.13 -29.32 3.63
CA ARG A 298 5.68 -29.10 3.45
C ARG A 298 5.00 -28.70 4.75
N ALA A 299 5.34 -29.36 5.86
CA ALA A 299 4.83 -29.02 7.19
C ALA A 299 5.20 -27.59 7.58
N SER A 300 6.45 -27.19 7.36
CA SER A 300 6.90 -25.82 7.60
C SER A 300 6.10 -24.83 6.79
N GLU A 301 6.02 -25.01 5.47
CA GLU A 301 5.31 -24.10 4.55
C GLU A 301 3.83 -23.96 4.94
N ASP A 302 3.13 -25.06 5.20
CA ASP A 302 1.72 -25.03 5.57
C ASP A 302 1.50 -24.35 6.92
N LEU A 303 2.34 -24.61 7.93
CA LEU A 303 2.25 -23.93 9.22
C LEU A 303 2.50 -22.43 9.11
N HIS A 304 3.40 -21.98 8.24
CA HIS A 304 3.60 -20.55 7.98
C HIS A 304 2.38 -19.92 7.32
N VAL A 305 1.75 -20.60 6.36
CA VAL A 305 0.52 -20.16 5.69
C VAL A 305 -0.64 -20.08 6.69
N LEU A 306 -0.87 -21.13 7.47
CA LEU A 306 -1.93 -21.21 8.48
C LEU A 306 -1.75 -20.16 9.57
N PHE A 307 -0.52 -19.95 10.05
CA PHE A 307 -0.26 -18.92 11.06
C PHE A 307 -0.41 -17.50 10.50
N GLY A 308 0.06 -17.25 9.28
CA GLY A 308 -0.19 -15.98 8.59
C GLY A 308 -1.69 -15.70 8.43
N TYR A 309 -2.47 -16.73 8.04
CA TYR A 309 -3.93 -16.65 7.98
C TYR A 309 -4.55 -16.32 9.35
N ALA A 310 -4.10 -16.97 10.42
CA ALA A 310 -4.56 -16.69 11.78
C ALA A 310 -4.29 -15.23 12.19
N ILE A 311 -3.08 -14.70 11.97
CA ILE A 311 -2.77 -13.29 12.27
C ILE A 311 -3.67 -12.35 11.43
N SER A 312 -3.93 -12.68 10.16
CA SER A 312 -4.84 -11.90 9.32
C SER A 312 -6.24 -11.81 9.93
N ARG A 313 -6.79 -12.94 10.40
CA ARG A 313 -8.08 -13.00 11.09
C ARG A 313 -8.08 -12.18 12.39
N ILE A 314 -6.99 -12.23 13.18
CA ILE A 314 -6.88 -11.41 14.39
C ILE A 314 -6.91 -9.92 14.05
N ILE A 315 -6.20 -9.48 13.00
CA ILE A 315 -6.23 -8.08 12.54
C ILE A 315 -7.63 -7.68 12.06
N LEU A 316 -8.35 -8.61 11.41
CA LEU A 316 -9.74 -8.41 11.00
C LEU A 316 -10.74 -8.38 12.15
N GLY A 317 -10.30 -8.59 13.40
CA GLY A 317 -11.11 -8.45 14.61
C GLY A 317 -11.67 -9.76 15.15
N PHE A 318 -11.37 -10.90 14.53
CA PHE A 318 -11.80 -12.21 15.04
C PHE A 318 -11.15 -12.54 16.40
N PRO A 319 -11.85 -13.26 17.29
CA PRO A 319 -11.26 -13.72 18.55
C PRO A 319 -10.09 -14.68 18.28
N LEU A 320 -9.15 -14.70 19.22
CA LEU A 320 -7.88 -15.42 19.07
C LEU A 320 -8.10 -16.92 18.87
N GLU A 321 -9.11 -17.46 19.54
CA GLU A 321 -9.50 -18.86 19.54
C GLU A 321 -9.93 -19.30 18.15
N VAL A 322 -10.90 -18.59 17.57
CA VAL A 322 -11.44 -18.85 16.22
C VAL A 322 -10.39 -18.58 15.14
N ALA A 323 -9.54 -17.56 15.33
CA ALA A 323 -8.49 -17.25 14.35
C ALA A 323 -7.41 -18.35 14.27
N MET A 324 -7.09 -18.97 15.41
CA MET A 324 -6.02 -19.98 15.52
C MET A 324 -6.50 -21.42 15.33
N ASP A 325 -7.80 -21.67 15.29
CA ASP A 325 -8.41 -23.01 15.25
C ASP A 325 -7.78 -23.93 14.19
N LYS A 326 -7.79 -23.51 12.91
CA LYS A 326 -7.18 -24.25 11.80
C LYS A 326 -5.68 -24.53 12.01
N PHE A 327 -4.95 -23.57 12.57
CA PHE A 327 -3.54 -23.75 12.87
C PHE A 327 -3.35 -24.80 13.97
N ARG A 328 -4.13 -24.74 15.06
CA ARG A 328 -4.03 -25.70 16.18
C ARG A 328 -4.38 -27.11 15.74
N GLN A 329 -5.45 -27.28 14.96
CA GLN A 329 -5.85 -28.57 14.42
C GLN A 329 -4.72 -29.18 13.58
N ALA A 330 -4.18 -28.42 12.61
CA ALA A 330 -3.07 -28.89 11.79
C ALA A 330 -1.81 -29.17 12.62
N TRP A 331 -1.52 -28.32 13.61
CA TRP A 331 -0.39 -28.47 14.52
C TRP A 331 -0.49 -29.79 15.30
N MET A 332 -1.64 -30.07 15.93
CA MET A 332 -1.85 -31.26 16.77
C MET A 332 -1.97 -32.56 15.97
N ASP A 333 -2.72 -32.56 14.87
CA ASP A 333 -3.10 -33.81 14.20
C ASP A 333 -2.08 -34.21 13.12
N LYS A 334 -1.68 -33.25 12.30
CA LYS A 334 -0.97 -33.52 11.03
C LYS A 334 0.54 -33.40 11.16
N TYR A 335 1.03 -32.56 12.06
CA TYR A 335 2.42 -32.12 12.07
C TYR A 335 3.20 -32.50 13.34
N VAL A 336 2.86 -33.61 14.00
CA VAL A 336 3.58 -34.12 15.19
C VAL A 336 5.08 -34.30 14.94
N ARG A 337 5.49 -34.81 13.77
CA ARG A 337 6.90 -34.94 13.37
C ARG A 337 7.63 -33.60 13.35
N TRP A 338 6.95 -32.54 12.90
CA TRP A 338 7.51 -31.19 12.87
C TRP A 338 7.71 -30.65 14.29
N GLN A 339 6.78 -30.91 15.20
CA GLN A 339 6.93 -30.51 16.61
C GLN A 339 8.17 -31.17 17.23
N TYR A 340 8.33 -32.48 17.03
CA TYR A 340 9.50 -33.22 17.50
C TYR A 340 10.80 -32.63 16.94
N HIS A 341 10.82 -32.30 15.64
CA HIS A 341 11.96 -31.66 15.00
C HIS A 341 12.31 -30.30 15.64
N LEU A 342 11.31 -29.45 15.92
CA LEU A 342 11.53 -28.17 16.59
C LEU A 342 12.05 -28.34 18.01
N SER A 343 11.51 -29.30 18.77
CA SER A 343 12.01 -29.62 20.12
C SER A 343 13.47 -30.06 20.09
N PHE A 344 13.85 -30.88 19.10
CA PHE A 344 15.23 -31.31 18.92
C PHE A 344 16.15 -30.12 18.59
N CYS A 345 15.78 -29.30 17.61
CA CYS A 345 16.57 -28.13 17.22
C CYS A 345 16.72 -27.09 18.35
N ALA A 346 15.72 -26.96 19.22
CA ALA A 346 15.78 -26.07 20.38
C ALA A 346 16.77 -26.55 21.45
N TYR A 347 17.02 -27.86 21.54
CA TYR A 347 17.97 -28.43 22.52
C TYR A 347 19.43 -28.34 22.06
N THR A 348 19.67 -28.31 20.74
CA THR A 348 21.01 -28.31 20.14
C THR A 348 21.65 -26.92 20.00
N ARG A 349 20.99 -25.86 20.50
CA ARG A 349 21.50 -24.48 20.52
C ARG A 349 21.70 -24.03 21.95
#